data_AF-A0A944Y5H0-F1
#
_entry.id   AF-A0A944Y5H0-F1
#
_cell.length_a   1.000
_cell.length_b   1.000
_cell.length_c   1.000
_cell.angle_alpha   90.00
_cell.angle_beta   90.00
_cell.angle_gamma   90.00
#
_symmetry.space_group_name_H-M   'P 1'
#
loop_
_entity.id
_entity.type
_entity.pdbx_description
1 polymer ?
#
loop_
_entity_poly.entity_id
_entity_poly.type
_entity_poly.pdbx_seq_one_letter_code
_entity_poly.pdbx_strand_id
1 'polypeptide(L)'
;MQSNSKSPFSGSIDLITGIDFPKKQKLLIYDFDCDNKTSLEETLMCRFSSLNLTPKEKEQLSMNDRNNICHYQNIKKKHLQSTVWNLISIIESNPSDVINIHAEELGAYICLCAVFSKNFPKSKLVTFHLANVPLMLFDKALMEKRRQPASSQIVIDQDGEHWLSPYQSLRECPGHLKLEHFYDESKKTA
;
A
#
# COMPACT_ATOMS: atom_id res chain seq x y z
N MET A 1 24.21 -13.92 -0.64
CA MET A 1 23.14 -14.49 0.20
C MET A 1 21.83 -14.07 -0.43
N GLN A 2 21.10 -15.00 -1.05
CA GLN A 2 19.79 -14.71 -1.62
C GLN A 2 18.78 -14.74 -0.47
N SER A 3 18.26 -13.58 -0.08
CA SER A 3 17.10 -13.54 0.81
C SER A 3 15.92 -14.17 0.05
N ASN A 4 15.29 -15.19 0.64
CA ASN A 4 13.96 -15.65 0.23
C ASN A 4 12.97 -14.52 0.54
N SER A 5 12.96 -13.45 -0.26
CA SER A 5 11.98 -12.37 -0.11
C SER A 5 10.64 -12.87 -0.62
N LYS A 6 9.68 -12.98 0.29
CA LYS A 6 8.26 -13.15 -0.05
C LYS A 6 7.87 -12.03 -1.04
N SER A 7 7.11 -12.38 -2.09
CA SER A 7 6.66 -11.40 -3.08
C SER A 7 5.76 -10.34 -2.43
N PRO A 8 5.95 -9.04 -2.70
CA PRO A 8 5.08 -8.00 -2.14
C PRO A 8 3.65 -8.03 -2.69
N PHE A 9 3.40 -8.88 -3.69
CA PHE A 9 2.13 -9.00 -4.39
C PHE A 9 1.24 -10.13 -3.88
N SER A 10 1.67 -10.88 -2.86
CA SER A 10 0.86 -11.90 -2.18
C SER A 10 0.95 -11.82 -0.67
N GLY A 11 -0.20 -11.84 0.01
CA GLY A 11 -0.25 -11.55 1.44
C GLY A 11 -1.65 -11.57 2.04
N SER A 12 -1.79 -10.98 3.23
CA SER A 12 -3.07 -10.79 3.89
C SER A 12 -3.22 -9.39 4.46
N ILE A 13 -4.47 -8.96 4.54
CA ILE A 13 -4.92 -7.81 5.32
C ILE A 13 -5.54 -8.39 6.59
N ASP A 14 -5.13 -7.89 7.75
CA ASP A 14 -5.53 -8.43 9.04
C ASP A 14 -6.39 -7.43 9.81
N LEU A 15 -7.38 -7.94 10.54
CA LEU A 15 -8.13 -7.25 11.57
C LEU A 15 -7.38 -7.38 12.90
N ILE A 16 -7.21 -6.27 13.62
CA ILE A 16 -6.66 -6.25 14.97
C ILE A 16 -7.81 -6.12 15.97
N THR A 17 -7.93 -7.09 16.87
CA THR A 17 -8.96 -7.12 17.92
C THR A 17 -8.35 -7.16 19.31
N GLY A 18 -9.00 -6.51 20.28
CA GLY A 18 -8.50 -6.41 21.66
C GLY A 18 -7.55 -5.25 21.89
N ILE A 19 -7.64 -4.61 23.05
CA ILE A 19 -6.85 -3.43 23.43
C ILE A 19 -5.54 -3.86 24.10
N ASP A 20 -5.63 -4.71 25.13
CA ASP A 20 -4.46 -5.10 25.94
C ASP A 20 -3.65 -6.25 25.32
N PHE A 21 -4.31 -7.09 24.52
CA PHE A 21 -3.70 -8.24 23.83
C PHE A 21 -4.19 -8.28 22.39
N PRO A 22 -3.57 -7.48 21.50
CA PRO A 22 -4.01 -7.40 20.11
C PRO A 22 -3.88 -8.76 19.43
N LYS A 23 -5.01 -9.31 18.99
CA LYS A 23 -5.08 -10.53 18.18
C LYS A 23 -5.24 -10.13 16.71
N LYS A 24 -4.32 -10.64 15.88
CA LYS A 24 -4.42 -10.54 14.42
C LYS A 24 -5.34 -11.65 13.90
N GLN A 25 -6.41 -11.26 13.20
CA GLN A 25 -7.28 -12.17 12.48
C GLN A 25 -7.23 -11.82 10.99
N LYS A 26 -6.98 -12.81 10.12
CA LYS A 26 -6.96 -12.56 8.67
C LYS A 26 -8.34 -12.10 8.20
N LEU A 27 -8.37 -10.92 7.59
CA LEU A 27 -9.57 -10.31 7.02
C LEU A 27 -9.71 -10.67 5.54
N LEU A 28 -8.62 -10.55 4.78
CA LEU A 28 -8.58 -10.80 3.35
C LEU A 28 -7.22 -11.37 2.96
N ILE A 29 -7.20 -12.41 2.12
CA ILE A 29 -5.99 -12.92 1.48
C ILE A 29 -6.00 -12.42 0.03
N TYR A 30 -4.86 -11.94 -0.44
CA TYR A 30 -4.70 -11.49 -1.82
C TYR A 30 -3.48 -12.17 -2.44
N ASP A 31 -3.59 -12.41 -3.75
CA ASP A 31 -2.50 -12.93 -4.56
C ASP A 31 -2.63 -12.33 -5.95
N PHE A 32 -1.71 -11.42 -6.29
CA PHE A 32 -1.67 -10.80 -7.59
C PHE A 32 -0.63 -11.53 -8.42
N ASP A 33 -1.15 -12.28 -9.40
CA ASP A 33 -0.33 -12.88 -10.44
C ASP A 33 0.44 -11.78 -11.20
N CYS A 34 1.73 -11.73 -10.88
CA CYS A 34 2.76 -10.92 -11.53
C CYS A 34 3.69 -11.77 -12.40
N ASP A 35 3.27 -12.97 -12.82
CA ASP A 35 4.10 -13.94 -13.55
C ASP A 35 4.48 -13.50 -14.96
N ASN A 36 3.90 -12.40 -15.46
CA ASN A 36 4.42 -11.74 -16.64
C ASN A 36 5.77 -11.11 -16.29
N LYS A 37 6.87 -11.81 -16.64
CA LYS A 37 8.20 -11.22 -16.66
C LYS A 37 8.10 -9.85 -17.33
N THR A 38 8.29 -8.82 -16.53
CA THR A 38 8.37 -7.44 -17.01
C THR A 38 9.41 -7.44 -18.14
N SER A 39 9.04 -6.92 -19.30
CA SER A 39 9.94 -6.94 -20.45
C SER A 39 11.21 -6.14 -20.13
N LEU A 40 12.32 -6.46 -20.80
CA LEU A 40 13.56 -5.70 -20.61
C LEU A 40 13.34 -4.20 -20.87
N GLU A 41 12.51 -3.87 -21.86
CA GLU A 41 12.16 -2.49 -22.22
C GLU A 41 11.44 -1.74 -21.08
N GLU A 42 10.58 -2.43 -20.34
CA GLU A 42 9.86 -1.88 -19.19
C GLU A 42 10.78 -1.67 -17.98
N THR A 43 11.87 -2.45 -17.87
CA THR A 43 12.86 -2.34 -16.79
C THR A 43 14.02 -1.38 -17.10
N LEU A 44 14.00 -0.68 -18.24
CA LEU A 44 15.01 0.31 -18.58
C LEU A 44 14.93 1.52 -17.64
N MET A 45 16.10 2.04 -17.21
CA MET A 45 16.20 3.15 -16.25
C MET A 45 15.41 4.40 -16.66
N CYS A 46 15.26 4.65 -17.96
CA CYS A 46 14.49 5.79 -18.48
C CYS A 46 12.99 5.73 -18.12
N ARG A 47 12.44 4.53 -17.89
CA ARG A 47 11.03 4.30 -17.51
C ARG A 47 10.73 4.76 -16.08
N PHE A 48 11.76 4.93 -15.24
CA PHE A 48 11.64 5.38 -13.85
C PHE A 48 11.95 6.87 -13.67
N SER A 49 12.13 7.62 -14.77
CA SER A 49 12.47 9.05 -14.73
C SER A 49 11.43 9.90 -13.99
N SER A 50 10.16 9.51 -13.99
CA SER A 50 9.08 10.19 -13.28
C SER A 50 9.09 9.99 -11.76
N LEU A 51 9.89 9.06 -11.23
CA LEU A 51 9.93 8.71 -9.81
C LEU A 51 10.88 9.59 -8.99
N ASN A 52 11.50 10.60 -9.62
CA ASN A 52 12.42 11.55 -9.00
C ASN A 52 13.54 10.93 -8.15
N LEU A 53 13.93 9.68 -8.44
CA LEU A 53 14.97 8.97 -7.72
C LEU A 53 16.28 9.78 -7.75
N THR A 54 16.91 9.92 -6.59
CA THR A 54 18.25 10.49 -6.44
C THR A 54 19.30 9.60 -7.13
N PRO A 55 20.49 10.13 -7.46
CA PRO A 55 21.57 9.31 -8.01
C PRO A 55 21.89 8.08 -7.14
N LYS A 56 21.93 8.25 -5.82
CA LYS A 56 22.20 7.17 -4.85
C LYS A 56 21.11 6.11 -4.82
N GLU A 57 19.85 6.50 -4.98
CA GLU A 57 18.73 5.55 -5.11
C GLU A 57 18.80 4.78 -6.45
N LYS A 58 19.16 5.47 -7.54
CA LYS A 58 19.30 4.83 -8.86
C LYS A 58 20.40 3.77 -8.89
N GLU A 59 21.50 3.98 -8.17
CA GLU A 59 22.58 3.00 -8.02
C GLU A 59 22.12 1.73 -7.30
N GLN A 60 21.13 1.84 -6.41
CA GLN A 60 20.59 0.72 -5.64
C GLN A 60 19.47 -0.03 -6.38
N LEU A 61 18.98 0.52 -7.50
CA LEU A 61 17.85 0.00 -8.26
C LEU A 61 18.16 -1.36 -8.91
N SER A 62 17.98 -2.44 -8.15
CA SER A 62 18.18 -3.80 -8.63
C SER A 62 17.13 -4.19 -9.68
N MET A 63 17.37 -5.26 -10.44
CA MET A 63 16.36 -5.79 -11.37
C MET A 63 15.06 -6.17 -10.65
N ASN A 64 15.17 -6.69 -9.41
CA ASN A 64 14.00 -7.06 -8.61
C ASN A 64 13.17 -5.83 -8.22
N ASP A 65 13.83 -4.74 -7.81
CA ASP A 65 13.13 -3.50 -7.45
C ASP A 65 12.45 -2.86 -8.65
N ARG A 66 13.11 -2.89 -9.81
CA ARG A 66 12.52 -2.46 -11.09
C ARG A 66 11.26 -3.25 -11.41
N ASN A 67 11.30 -4.57 -11.28
CA ASN A 67 10.14 -5.43 -11.48
C ASN A 67 9.01 -5.07 -10.50
N ASN A 68 9.31 -4.88 -9.21
CA ASN A 68 8.31 -4.47 -8.23
C ASN A 68 7.66 -3.13 -8.61
N ILE A 69 8.46 -2.13 -8.96
CA ILE A 69 7.96 -0.82 -9.41
C ILE A 69 7.05 -0.99 -10.64
N CYS A 70 7.50 -1.75 -11.65
CA CYS A 70 6.73 -2.01 -12.85
C CYS A 70 5.41 -2.72 -12.54
N HIS A 71 5.40 -3.68 -11.63
CA HIS A 71 4.18 -4.37 -11.22
C HIS A 71 3.20 -3.42 -10.53
N TYR A 72 3.65 -2.56 -9.62
CA TYR A 72 2.78 -1.52 -9.01
C TYR A 72 2.19 -0.56 -10.05
N GLN A 73 3.00 -0.13 -11.02
CA GLN A 73 2.54 0.74 -12.11
C GLN A 73 1.55 0.06 -13.06
N ASN A 74 1.63 -1.27 -13.19
CA ASN A 74 0.84 -2.07 -14.13
C ASN A 74 -0.15 -3.02 -13.43
N ILE A 75 -0.55 -2.74 -12.19
CA ILE A 75 -1.54 -3.56 -11.47
C ILE A 75 -2.80 -3.70 -12.35
N LYS A 76 -3.25 -4.94 -12.53
CA LYS A 76 -4.50 -5.27 -13.25
C LYS A 76 -5.69 -4.60 -12.54
N LYS A 77 -6.12 -3.42 -13.02
CA LYS A 77 -7.13 -2.56 -12.38
C LYS A 77 -8.43 -3.29 -12.03
N LYS A 78 -8.90 -4.19 -12.90
CA LYS A 78 -10.10 -5.00 -12.65
C LYS A 78 -9.94 -5.90 -11.42
N HIS A 79 -8.78 -6.55 -11.28
CA HIS A 79 -8.51 -7.40 -10.12
C HIS A 79 -8.40 -6.56 -8.85
N LEU A 80 -7.63 -5.46 -8.90
CA LEU A 80 -7.51 -4.52 -7.79
C LEU A 80 -8.88 -4.00 -7.32
N GLN A 81 -9.71 -3.55 -8.25
CA GLN A 81 -11.06 -3.09 -7.93
C GLN A 81 -11.86 -4.20 -7.24
N SER A 82 -11.90 -5.42 -7.79
CA SER A 82 -12.59 -6.54 -7.16
C SER A 82 -12.12 -6.78 -5.73
N THR A 83 -10.80 -6.75 -5.49
CA THR A 83 -10.21 -6.95 -4.16
C THR A 83 -10.57 -5.82 -3.20
N VAL A 84 -10.56 -4.56 -3.67
CA VAL A 84 -10.99 -3.37 -2.91
C VAL A 84 -12.47 -3.46 -2.54
N TRP A 85 -13.33 -3.86 -3.47
CA TRP A 85 -14.77 -4.05 -3.21
C TRP A 85 -15.03 -5.14 -2.18
N ASN A 86 -14.27 -6.25 -2.24
CA ASN A 86 -14.35 -7.31 -1.23
C ASN A 86 -13.94 -6.78 0.14
N LEU A 87 -12.83 -6.03 0.24
CA LEU A 87 -12.39 -5.41 1.48
C LEU A 87 -13.47 -4.50 2.08
N ILE A 88 -14.02 -3.58 1.28
CA ILE A 88 -15.08 -2.66 1.70
C ILE A 88 -16.30 -3.42 2.21
N SER A 89 -16.72 -4.47 1.50
CA SER A 89 -17.87 -5.29 1.87
C SER A 89 -17.66 -5.98 3.22
N ILE A 90 -16.45 -6.49 3.47
CA ILE A 90 -16.10 -7.11 4.75
C ILE A 90 -16.13 -6.07 5.88
N ILE A 91 -15.59 -4.85 5.66
CA ILE A 91 -15.61 -3.76 6.64
C ILE A 91 -17.05 -3.37 6.99
N GLU A 92 -17.92 -3.15 5.99
CA GLU A 92 -19.33 -2.78 6.21
C GLU A 92 -20.07 -3.88 6.98
N SER A 93 -19.84 -5.15 6.65
CA SER A 93 -20.47 -6.29 7.32
C SER A 93 -19.93 -6.59 8.72
N ASN A 94 -18.84 -5.94 9.13
CA ASN A 94 -18.23 -6.19 10.43
C ASN A 94 -19.17 -5.72 11.55
N PRO A 95 -19.43 -6.55 12.58
CA PRO A 95 -20.33 -6.18 13.67
C PRO A 95 -19.81 -5.04 14.54
N SER A 96 -18.48 -4.81 14.59
CA SER A 96 -17.90 -3.70 15.33
C SER A 96 -18.04 -2.38 14.58
N ASP A 97 -18.31 -1.30 15.29
CA ASP A 97 -18.31 0.06 14.72
C ASP A 97 -16.91 0.69 14.69
N VAL A 98 -15.99 0.15 15.48
CA VAL A 98 -14.58 0.56 15.51
C VAL A 98 -13.73 -0.61 15.02
N ILE A 99 -12.96 -0.38 13.95
CA ILE A 99 -12.25 -1.43 13.22
C ILE A 99 -10.79 -1.00 13.05
N ASN A 100 -9.85 -1.85 13.48
CA ASN A 100 -8.41 -1.62 13.28
C ASN A 100 -7.89 -2.61 12.26
N ILE A 101 -7.34 -2.12 11.15
CA ILE A 101 -6.84 -2.93 10.04
C ILE A 101 -5.34 -2.76 9.95
N HIS A 102 -4.62 -3.87 9.83
CA HIS A 102 -3.19 -3.91 9.58
C HIS A 102 -2.94 -4.50 8.20
N ALA A 103 -2.10 -3.83 7.40
CA ALA A 103 -1.70 -4.34 6.10
C ALA A 103 -0.29 -3.86 5.75
N GLU A 104 0.41 -4.65 4.95
CA GLU A 104 1.76 -4.34 4.48
C GLU A 104 1.79 -4.36 2.95
N GLU A 105 2.72 -3.64 2.34
CA GLU A 105 3.04 -3.71 0.90
C GLU A 105 1.80 -3.54 0.00
N LEU A 106 1.46 -4.51 -0.86
CA LEU A 106 0.29 -4.41 -1.73
C LEU A 106 -1.02 -4.40 -0.92
N GLY A 107 -1.07 -5.07 0.22
CA GLY A 107 -2.21 -5.01 1.13
C GLY A 107 -2.46 -3.57 1.60
N ALA A 108 -1.38 -2.85 1.94
CA ALA A 108 -1.48 -1.45 2.30
C ALA A 108 -1.94 -0.57 1.12
N TYR A 109 -1.45 -0.85 -0.08
CA TYR A 109 -1.90 -0.19 -1.31
C TYR A 109 -3.41 -0.43 -1.58
N ILE A 110 -3.90 -1.66 -1.37
CA ILE A 110 -5.32 -2.02 -1.47
C ILE A 110 -6.15 -1.24 -0.45
N CYS A 111 -5.69 -1.14 0.81
CA CYS A 111 -6.35 -0.35 1.84
C CYS A 111 -6.47 1.13 1.46
N LEU A 112 -5.41 1.75 0.92
CA LEU A 112 -5.48 3.13 0.42
C LEU A 112 -6.52 3.25 -0.70
N CYS A 113 -6.54 2.32 -1.66
CA CYS A 113 -7.56 2.30 -2.71
C CYS A 113 -8.99 2.20 -2.13
N ALA A 114 -9.18 1.42 -1.06
CA ALA A 114 -10.46 1.30 -0.38
C ALA A 114 -10.90 2.60 0.28
N VAL A 115 -10.00 3.28 1.02
CA VAL A 115 -10.29 4.58 1.64
C VAL A 115 -10.76 5.60 0.61
N PHE A 116 -10.08 5.68 -0.53
CA PHE A 116 -10.39 6.67 -1.58
C PHE A 116 -11.50 6.23 -2.56
N SER A 117 -12.11 5.07 -2.33
CA SER A 117 -13.27 4.57 -3.09
C SER A 117 -14.54 5.37 -2.79
N LYS A 118 -15.46 5.45 -3.76
CA LYS A 118 -16.78 6.08 -3.54
C LYS A 118 -17.63 5.37 -2.48
N ASN A 119 -17.37 4.09 -2.24
CA ASN A 119 -18.23 3.22 -1.43
C ASN A 119 -17.66 2.93 -0.04
N PHE A 120 -16.69 3.74 0.42
CA PHE A 120 -16.16 3.55 1.76
C PHE A 120 -17.26 3.76 2.83
N PRO A 121 -17.37 2.84 3.82
CA PRO A 121 -18.39 2.89 4.86
C PRO A 121 -18.27 4.16 5.70
N LYS A 122 -19.39 4.89 5.86
CA LYS A 122 -19.46 6.10 6.69
C LYS A 122 -19.91 5.82 8.12
N SER A 123 -20.58 4.69 8.33
CA SER A 123 -21.10 4.18 9.61
C SER A 123 -20.01 3.61 10.52
N LYS A 124 -18.85 3.25 9.96
CA LYS A 124 -17.75 2.58 10.65
C LYS A 124 -16.57 3.52 10.83
N LEU A 125 -16.01 3.57 12.04
CA LEU A 125 -14.73 4.21 12.30
C LEU A 125 -13.61 3.19 12.04
N VAL A 126 -12.79 3.44 11.03
CA VAL A 126 -11.75 2.49 10.60
C VAL A 126 -10.37 3.12 10.70
N THR A 127 -9.48 2.50 11.47
CA THR A 127 -8.07 2.87 11.56
C THR A 127 -7.24 1.89 10.77
N PHE A 128 -6.48 2.39 9.80
CA PHE A 128 -5.57 1.62 8.97
C PHE A 128 -4.13 1.82 9.44
N HIS A 129 -3.46 0.74 9.82
CA HIS A 129 -2.03 0.67 10.09
C HIS A 129 -1.36 0.04 8.88
N LEU A 130 -0.70 0.88 8.08
CA LEU A 130 -0.21 0.55 6.75
C LEU A 130 1.32 0.56 6.73
N ALA A 131 1.94 -0.60 6.56
CA ALA A 131 3.39 -0.70 6.47
C ALA A 131 3.88 -0.78 5.02
N ASN A 132 5.08 -0.26 4.75
CA ASN A 132 5.85 -0.53 3.52
C ASN A 132 5.10 -0.21 2.22
N VAL A 133 4.29 0.85 2.21
CA VAL A 133 3.47 1.22 1.06
C VAL A 133 4.25 2.15 0.11
N PRO A 134 4.35 1.84 -1.20
CA PRO A 134 5.04 2.70 -2.16
C PRO A 134 4.15 3.88 -2.58
N LEU A 135 4.04 4.90 -1.71
CA LEU A 135 3.11 6.03 -1.89
C LEU A 135 3.30 6.75 -3.23
N MET A 136 4.54 6.96 -3.68
CA MET A 136 4.82 7.65 -4.95
C MET A 136 4.29 6.88 -6.17
N LEU A 137 4.08 5.57 -6.04
CA LEU A 137 3.52 4.71 -7.09
C LEU A 137 1.98 4.63 -7.04
N PHE A 138 1.33 5.41 -6.17
CA PHE A 138 -0.12 5.42 -6.07
C PHE A 138 -0.77 6.11 -7.27
N ASP A 139 -1.49 5.34 -8.11
CA ASP A 139 -2.09 5.83 -9.34
C ASP A 139 -3.27 6.76 -9.01
N LYS A 140 -3.14 8.04 -9.38
CA LYS A 140 -4.18 9.05 -9.22
C LYS A 140 -5.50 8.65 -9.88
N ALA A 141 -5.48 7.85 -10.95
CA ALA A 141 -6.69 7.36 -11.62
C ALA A 141 -7.50 6.38 -10.75
N LEU A 142 -6.90 5.78 -9.72
CA LEU A 142 -7.59 4.93 -8.75
C LEU A 142 -8.32 5.77 -7.69
N MET A 143 -7.92 7.04 -7.51
CA MET A 143 -8.65 7.98 -6.67
C MET A 143 -9.82 8.54 -7.46
N GLU A 144 -11.05 8.30 -7.02
CA GLU A 144 -12.24 8.87 -7.65
C GLU A 144 -12.43 10.37 -7.30
N LYS A 145 -11.32 11.12 -7.26
CA LYS A 145 -11.19 12.54 -6.87
C LYS A 145 -11.77 12.87 -5.49
N ARG A 146 -11.76 11.91 -4.58
CA ARG A 146 -12.29 12.07 -3.22
C ARG A 146 -11.21 12.50 -2.23
N ARG A 147 -11.65 13.22 -1.21
CA ARG A 147 -10.88 13.41 0.04
C ARG A 147 -11.01 12.14 0.89
N GLN A 148 -10.05 11.95 1.79
CA GLN A 148 -10.15 10.92 2.81
C GLN A 148 -11.48 11.07 3.59
N PRO A 149 -12.24 9.98 3.79
CA PRO A 149 -13.44 10.02 4.64
C PRO A 149 -13.08 10.34 6.10
N ALA A 150 -13.89 11.19 6.75
CA ALA A 150 -13.74 11.49 8.19
C ALA A 150 -13.90 10.25 9.10
N SER A 151 -14.55 9.20 8.58
CA SER A 151 -14.71 7.90 9.23
C SER A 151 -13.47 7.00 9.11
N SER A 152 -12.36 7.50 8.56
CA SER A 152 -11.12 6.76 8.38
C SER A 152 -9.90 7.49 8.96
N GLN A 153 -9.00 6.73 9.58
CA GLN A 153 -7.69 7.17 10.04
C GLN A 153 -6.61 6.31 9.39
N ILE A 154 -5.47 6.91 9.02
CA ILE A 154 -4.40 6.21 8.30
C ILE A 154 -3.06 6.49 9.00
N VAL A 155 -2.53 5.47 9.65
CA VAL A 155 -1.19 5.44 10.22
C VAL A 155 -0.29 4.73 9.23
N ILE A 156 0.80 5.38 8.82
CA ILE A 156 1.77 4.78 7.88
C ILE A 156 3.07 4.52 8.62
N ASP A 157 3.51 3.28 8.54
CA ASP A 157 4.80 2.82 9.03
C ASP A 157 5.70 2.51 7.82
N GLN A 158 6.88 3.11 7.79
CA GLN A 158 7.90 2.87 6.76
C GLN A 158 9.22 2.45 7.40
N ASP A 159 9.18 2.11 8.69
CA ASP A 159 10.33 1.66 9.45
C ASP A 159 10.53 0.16 9.25
N GLY A 160 11.81 -0.25 9.20
CA GLY A 160 12.21 -1.64 9.00
C GLY A 160 12.99 -1.89 7.71
N GLU A 161 13.47 -3.12 7.57
CA GLU A 161 14.25 -3.59 6.43
C GLU A 161 13.31 -4.29 5.42
N HIS A 162 13.07 -3.63 4.30
CA HIS A 162 12.21 -4.09 3.21
C HIS A 162 12.69 -3.53 1.88
N TRP A 163 12.07 -3.94 0.77
CA TRP A 163 12.53 -3.56 -0.57
C TRP A 163 12.43 -2.04 -0.85
N LEU A 164 11.60 -1.29 -0.10
CA LEU A 164 11.51 0.17 -0.22
C LEU A 164 12.51 0.92 0.67
N SER A 165 13.21 0.25 1.59
CA SER A 165 14.20 0.88 2.51
C SER A 165 15.25 1.76 1.83
N PRO A 166 15.76 1.39 0.65
CA PRO A 166 16.70 2.24 -0.08
C PRO A 166 16.11 3.53 -0.64
N TYR A 167 14.78 3.63 -0.78
CA TYR A 167 14.11 4.55 -1.70
C TYR A 167 13.17 5.53 -0.97
N GLN A 168 13.73 6.60 -0.41
CA GLN A 168 12.97 7.70 0.18
C GLN A 168 11.97 8.30 -0.83
N SER A 169 12.39 8.50 -2.08
CA SER A 169 11.56 9.07 -3.14
C SER A 169 10.30 8.24 -3.43
N LEU A 170 10.31 6.93 -3.16
CA LEU A 170 9.15 6.05 -3.35
C LEU A 170 8.19 6.04 -2.15
N ARG A 171 8.70 6.40 -0.97
CA ARG A 171 7.96 6.47 0.29
C ARG A 171 7.26 7.81 0.48
N GLU A 172 7.66 8.84 -0.27
CA GLU A 172 7.06 10.16 -0.19
C GLU A 172 5.59 10.17 -0.68
N CYS A 173 4.74 10.88 0.07
CA CYS A 173 3.34 11.05 -0.28
C CYS A 173 3.21 12.00 -1.48
N PRO A 174 2.70 11.55 -2.64
CA PRO A 174 2.60 12.40 -3.81
C PRO A 174 1.53 13.47 -3.62
N GLY A 175 1.69 14.65 -4.23
CA GLY A 175 0.82 15.80 -3.98
C GLY A 175 -0.68 15.61 -4.30
N HIS A 176 -1.05 14.58 -5.08
CA HIS A 176 -2.45 14.22 -5.31
C HIS A 176 -3.07 13.37 -4.19
N LEU A 177 -2.27 12.73 -3.35
CA LEU A 177 -2.70 11.91 -2.23
C LEU A 177 -2.73 12.77 -0.96
N LYS A 178 -3.93 13.22 -0.56
CA LYS A 178 -4.10 14.05 0.64
C LYS A 178 -4.58 13.19 1.80
N LEU A 179 -3.67 12.93 2.75
CA LEU A 179 -3.94 12.18 3.97
C LEU A 179 -4.10 13.18 5.13
N GLU A 180 -5.30 13.28 5.71
CA GLU A 180 -5.64 14.31 6.72
C GLU A 180 -5.13 13.95 8.13
N HIS A 181 -4.97 12.65 8.42
CA HIS A 181 -4.45 12.15 9.69
C HIS A 181 -3.22 11.25 9.44
N PHE A 182 -2.20 11.80 8.78
CA PHE A 182 -0.94 11.12 8.50
C PHE A 182 -0.01 11.20 9.71
N TYR A 183 0.24 10.05 10.33
CA TYR A 183 1.31 9.91 11.32
C TYR A 183 2.40 9.04 10.70
N ASP A 184 3.58 9.65 10.54
CA ASP A 184 4.80 9.02 10.03
C ASP A 184 5.73 8.78 11.22
N GLU A 185 5.85 7.53 11.65
CA GLU A 185 6.69 7.17 12.80
C GLU A 185 8.18 7.42 12.53
N SER A 186 8.59 7.44 11.26
CA SER A 186 9.98 7.68 10.84
C SER A 186 10.46 9.12 11.12
N LYS A 187 9.55 10.04 11.45
CA LYS A 187 9.86 11.43 11.85
C LYS A 187 10.03 11.63 13.36
N LYS A 188 9.96 10.57 14.19
CA LYS A 188 10.18 10.64 15.65
C LYS A 188 11.65 10.76 16.06
N THR A 189 12.60 10.62 15.14
CA THR A 189 14.04 10.75 15.39
C THR A 189 14.60 11.97 14.68
N ALA A 190 14.47 13.13 15.32
CA ALA A 190 15.25 14.34 15.07
C ALA A 190 15.66 14.97 16.41
#